data_AF-A0A840YNF0-F1
#
_entry.id   AF-A0A840YNF0-F1
#
_cell.length_a   1.000
_cell.length_b   1.000
_cell.length_c   1.000
_cell.angle_alpha   90.00
_cell.angle_beta   90.00
_cell.angle_gamma   90.00
#
_symmetry.space_group_name_H-M   'P 1'
#
loop_
_entity.id
_entity.type
_entity.pdbx_description
1 polymer ?
#
loop_
_entity_poly.entity_id
_entity_poly.type
_entity_poly.pdbx_seq_one_letter_code
_entity_poly.pdbx_strand_id
1 'polypeptide(L)' 'MLGKMRHYRVYKRGEVTGKIVKGKDLLADNDDQALKAASEDPDCPTCEVWKGTTPVGSIKR' A
#
# COMPACT_ATOMS: atom_id res chain seq x y z
N MET A 1 10.24 22.93 2.49
CA MET A 1 9.27 22.43 3.47
C MET A 1 9.61 20.97 3.73
N LEU A 2 10.05 20.61 4.93
CA LEU A 2 10.28 19.21 5.30
C LEU A 2 8.91 18.55 5.48
N GLY A 3 8.41 17.90 4.43
CA GLY A 3 7.16 17.14 4.50
C GLY A 3 7.31 16.04 5.55
N LYS A 4 6.40 16.00 6.53
CA LYS A 4 6.34 14.90 7.49
C LYS A 4 5.85 13.67 6.73
N MET A 5 6.79 12.90 6.18
CA MET A 5 6.51 11.61 5.57
C MET A 5 5.75 10.73 6.57
N ARG A 6 4.64 10.17 6.13
CA ARG A 6 3.78 9.30 6.92
C ARG A 6 4.11 7.86 6.58
N HIS A 7 3.99 7.00 7.59
CA HIS A 7 4.21 5.58 7.43
C HIS A 7 2.94 4.87 6.99
N TYR A 8 3.06 4.14 5.89
CA TYR A 8 2.05 3.27 5.32
C TYR A 8 2.58 1.85 5.23
N ARG A 9 1.66 0.89 5.19
CA ARG A 9 1.97 -0.51 4.95
C ARG A 9 1.12 -1.03 3.82
N VAL A 10 1.78 -1.64 2.83
CA VAL A 10 1.14 -2.24 1.67
C VAL A 10 1.13 -3.74 1.86
N TYR A 11 -0.06 -4.32 1.91
CA TYR A 11 -0.27 -5.75 2.00
C TYR A 11 -0.64 -6.30 0.62
N LYS A 12 0.21 -7.15 0.07
CA LYS A 12 -0.06 -7.92 -1.14
C LYS A 12 -0.97 -9.07 -0.80
N ARG A 13 -2.07 -9.23 -1.54
CA ARG A 13 -2.89 -10.43 -1.48
C ARG A 13 -2.49 -11.41 -2.58
N GLY A 14 -2.46 -12.69 -2.22
CA GLY A 14 -2.29 -13.78 -3.17
C GLY A 14 -3.56 -13.91 -4.00
N GLU A 15 -3.43 -13.87 -5.32
CA GLU A 15 -4.55 -13.87 -6.28
C GLU A 15 -5.48 -15.08 -6.10
N VAL A 16 -4.90 -16.25 -5.85
CA VAL A 16 -5.63 -17.52 -5.69
C VAL A 16 -6.23 -17.69 -4.28
N THR A 17 -5.57 -17.16 -3.25
CA THR A 17 -5.93 -17.43 -1.85
C THR A 17 -6.70 -16.30 -1.19
N GLY A 18 -6.65 -15.09 -1.75
CA GLY A 18 -7.16 -13.86 -1.12
C GLY A 18 -6.45 -13.47 0.17
N LYS A 19 -5.43 -14.22 0.60
CA LYS A 19 -4.69 -13.99 1.85
C LYS A 19 -3.54 -13.04 1.63
N ILE A 20 -3.15 -12.32 2.68
CA ILE A 20 -1.94 -11.51 2.67
C ILE A 20 -0.73 -12.44 2.53
N VAL A 21 0.04 -12.26 1.45
CA VAL A 21 1.23 -13.07 1.15
C VAL A 21 2.54 -12.30 1.42
N LYS A 22 2.49 -10.97 1.41
CA LYS A 22 3.65 -10.11 1.63
C LYS A 22 3.20 -8.75 2.18
N GLY A 23 3.99 -8.17 3.07
CA GLY A 23 3.82 -6.81 3.57
C GLY A 23 5.07 -5.99 3.30
N LYS A 24 4.91 -4.73 2.90
CA LYS A 24 6.01 -3.78 2.66
C LYS A 24 5.67 -2.44 3.28
N ASP A 25 6.65 -1.81 3.91
CA ASP A 25 6.50 -0.47 4.45
C ASP A 25 6.75 0.59 3.36
N LEU A 26 5.99 1.68 3.42
CA LEU A 26 6.00 2.76 2.43
C LEU A 26 5.93 4.11 3.16
N LEU A 27 6.80 5.04 2.78
CA LEU A 27 6.73 6.42 3.24
C LEU A 27 6.13 7.29 2.14
N ALA A 28 5.10 8.06 2.49
CA ALA A 28 4.46 9.01 1.57
C ALA A 28 3.97 10.25 2.31
N ASP A 29 3.87 11.38 1.63
CA ASP A 29 3.41 12.64 2.22
C ASP A 29 1.89 12.63 2.47
N ASN A 30 1.15 11.89 1.64
CA ASN A 30 -0.29 11.75 1.72
C ASN A 30 -0.80 10.41 1.19
N ASP A 31 -2.09 10.19 1.37
CA ASP A 31 -2.76 8.94 1.07
C ASP A 31 -2.80 8.67 -0.45
N ASP A 32 -2.99 9.70 -1.28
CA ASP A 32 -2.97 9.58 -2.75
C ASP A 32 -1.58 9.17 -3.27
N GLN A 33 -0.52 9.76 -2.71
CA GLN A 33 0.85 9.39 -3.05
C GLN A 33 1.18 7.97 -2.60
N ALA A 34 0.67 7.54 -1.44
CA ALA A 34 0.83 6.17 -0.98
C ALA A 34 0.15 5.16 -1.92
N LEU A 35 -1.08 5.46 -2.36
CA LEU A 35 -1.81 4.65 -3.33
C LEU A 35 -1.12 4.63 -4.70
N LYS A 36 -0.64 5.78 -5.17
CA LYS A 36 0.10 5.87 -6.44
C LYS A 36 1.38 5.02 -6.39
N ALA A 37 2.20 5.19 -5.35
CA ALA A 37 3.44 4.43 -5.19
C ALA A 37 3.18 2.92 -5.05
N ALA A 38 2.13 2.53 -4.33
CA ALA A 38 1.74 1.12 -4.24
C ALA A 38 1.21 0.58 -5.58
N SER A 39 0.62 1.43 -6.43
CA SER A 39 0.16 1.02 -7.76
C SER A 39 1.33 0.84 -8.71
N GLU A 40 2.38 1.64 -8.61
CA GLU A 40 3.58 1.54 -9.43
C GLU A 40 4.44 0.31 -9.06
N ASP A 41 4.19 -0.33 -7.92
CA ASP A 41 4.91 -1.53 -7.49
C ASP A 41 4.51 -2.74 -8.37
N PRO A 42 5.45 -3.33 -9.14
CA PRO A 42 5.17 -4.50 -9.99
C PRO A 42 4.83 -5.74 -9.17
N ASP A 43 5.19 -5.77 -7.88
CA ASP A 43 4.82 -6.83 -6.96
C ASP A 43 3.36 -6.71 -6.48
N CYS A 44 2.58 -5.71 -6.92
CA CYS A 44 1.20 -5.46 -6.48
C CYS A 44 0.11 -5.72 -7.55
N PRO A 45 -0.28 -6.98 -7.82
CA PRO A 45 -1.46 -7.26 -8.64
C PRO A 45 -2.77 -6.98 -7.89
N THR A 46 -2.86 -7.39 -6.61
CA THR A 46 -3.94 -6.99 -5.69
C THR A 46 -3.32 -6.63 -4.34
N CYS A 47 -3.52 -5.38 -3.91
CA CYS A 47 -2.91 -4.86 -2.69
C CYS A 47 -3.84 -3.99 -1.87
N GLU A 48 -3.63 -3.96 -0.57
CA GLU A 48 -4.27 -3.02 0.35
C GLU A 48 -3.22 -2.08 0.94
N VAL A 49 -3.50 -0.78 0.91
CA VAL A 49 -2.67 0.24 1.54
C VAL A 49 -3.29 0.63 2.86
N TRP A 50 -2.49 0.58 3.92
CA TRP A 50 -2.88 0.87 5.30
C TRP A 50 -2.01 1.98 5.87
N LYS A 51 -2.59 2.77 6.76
CA LYS A 51 -1.91 3.79 7.56
C LYS A 51 -2.11 3.46 9.03
N GLY A 52 -1.10 2.85 9.64
CA GLY A 52 -1.27 2.22 10.96
C GLY A 52 -2.33 1.13 10.89
N THR A 53 -3.42 1.31 11.64
CA THR A 53 -4.56 0.38 11.69
C THR A 53 -5.72 0.78 10.75
N THR A 54 -5.56 1.86 9.98
CA THR A 54 -6.63 2.37 9.12
C THR A 54 -6.39 1.96 7.66
N PRO A 55 -7.33 1.25 7.01
CA PRO A 55 -7.23 1.00 5.58
C PRO A 55 -7.45 2.31 4.80
N VAL A 56 -6.53 2.61 3.89
CA VAL A 56 -6.54 3.82 3.05
C VAL A 56 -7.18 3.51 1.70
N GLY A 57 -6.87 2.34 1.13
CA GLY A 57 -7.45 1.92 -0.14
C GLY A 57 -6.95 0.57 -0.61
N SER A 58 -7.53 0.11 -1.72
CA SER A 58 -7.17 -1.15 -2.37
C SER A 58 -6.86 -0.92 -3.84
N ILE A 59 -5.85 -1.63 -4.33
CA ILE A 59 -5.43 -1.63 -5.73
C ILE A 59 -5.75 -3.00 -6.29
N LYS A 60 -6.39 -3.03 -7.46
CA LYS A 60 -6.69 -4.24 -8.23
C LYS A 60 -6.31 -3.96 -9.69
N ARG A 61 -5.42 -4.79 -10.24
CA ARG A 61 -5.06 -4.79 -11.67
C ARG A 61 -5.66 -5.99 -12.37
#